data_AF-A0A815DST6-F1
#
_entry.id   AF-A0A815DST6-F1
#
_cell.length_a   1.000
_cell.length_b   1.000
_cell.length_c   1.000
_cell.angle_alpha   90.00
_cell.angle_beta   90.00
_cell.angle_gamma   90.00
#
_symmetry.space_group_name_H-M   'P 1'
#
loop_
_entity.id
_entity.type
_entity.pdbx_description
1 polymer ?
#
loop_
_entity_poly.entity_id
_entity_poly.type
_entity_poly.pdbx_seq_one_letter_code
_entity_poly.pdbx_strand_id
1 'polypeptide(L)'
;MKHFHSSAKSDSEEFLSVIKYLIENGNTTVYQWRTGGRIPVSIERLALNFKFAETTEVTEDEPNIILGLDDDSTMSIEGIEVKQTANQTDAIDFDTEAEIDCSAIDTVPELLDPALSSNGNHPNLLVHALREAALNGSNHPIDDGIARGNDALTLLENRATYTLFIHELHRLQSFLKQRLNEYHVDETILMTFIMQNAPASIQKINENDLKTYLKNVDSIFQSISLRQLDRLFSMRDSYKFVDRLINCFQQKKLSIERNCLQQKELEEKASSSLTEEQQLKEKLTLLISYTKQLKEQVAKEISLKKCQNRRINIMGEINTL
;
A
#
# COMPACT_ATOMS: atom_id res chain seq x y z
N MET A 1 28.86 57.40 -14.09
CA MET A 1 28.86 56.30 -15.09
C MET A 1 29.77 55.19 -14.57
N LYS A 2 29.19 54.18 -13.92
CA LYS A 2 29.89 52.95 -13.52
C LYS A 2 29.42 51.85 -14.45
N HIS A 3 30.37 51.27 -15.17
CA HIS A 3 30.17 50.18 -16.12
C HIS A 3 29.68 48.93 -15.38
N PHE A 4 28.42 48.54 -15.59
CA PHE A 4 28.00 47.16 -15.38
C PHE A 4 28.55 46.33 -16.54
N HIS A 5 29.62 45.58 -16.27
CA HIS A 5 30.03 44.52 -17.16
C HIS A 5 28.98 43.43 -17.12
N SER A 6 28.46 43.12 -18.30
CA SER A 6 27.73 41.90 -18.63
C SER A 6 28.48 40.68 -18.06
N SER A 7 27.93 40.08 -17.02
CA SER A 7 28.22 38.70 -16.64
C SER A 7 27.18 37.79 -17.27
N ALA A 8 27.02 37.88 -18.60
CA ALA A 8 26.33 36.87 -19.39
C ALA A 8 27.37 35.83 -19.83
N LYS A 9 27.84 35.01 -18.89
CA LYS A 9 28.65 33.82 -19.18
C LYS A 9 27.99 32.63 -18.49
N SER A 10 27.00 32.08 -19.19
CA SER A 10 26.67 30.65 -19.26
C SER A 10 26.81 29.83 -17.98
N ASP A 11 25.93 30.06 -17.02
CA ASP A 11 25.29 28.95 -16.30
C ASP A 11 23.89 28.85 -16.89
N SER A 12 23.78 28.29 -18.10
CA SER A 12 22.49 27.78 -18.54
C SER A 12 22.19 26.62 -17.61
N GLU A 13 21.43 26.85 -16.55
CA GLU A 13 20.84 25.77 -15.76
C GLU A 13 20.26 24.77 -16.76
N GLU A 14 20.87 23.59 -16.86
CA GLU A 14 20.43 22.57 -17.81
C GLU A 14 19.11 22.02 -17.28
N PHE A 15 18.02 22.67 -17.67
CA PHE A 15 16.69 22.20 -17.38
C PHE A 15 16.45 20.87 -18.09
N LEU A 16 15.91 19.92 -17.34
CA LEU A 16 15.52 18.60 -17.87
C LEU A 16 16.73 17.82 -18.45
N SER A 17 17.85 17.85 -17.74
CA SER A 17 19.12 17.23 -18.13
C SER A 17 19.02 15.73 -18.43
N VAL A 18 18.27 14.98 -17.61
CA VAL A 18 18.09 13.53 -17.79
C VAL A 18 17.10 13.26 -18.91
N ILE A 19 15.98 13.99 -18.95
CA ILE A 19 14.98 13.82 -20.00
C ILE A 19 15.57 14.14 -21.38
N LYS A 20 16.31 15.24 -21.51
CA LYS A 20 16.97 15.62 -22.77
C LYS A 20 17.95 14.54 -23.22
N TYR A 21 18.77 14.06 -22.30
CA TYR A 21 19.72 12.99 -22.60
C TYR A 21 19.02 11.68 -22.99
N LEU A 22 17.93 11.29 -22.33
CA LEU A 22 17.14 10.10 -22.66
C LEU A 22 16.51 10.19 -24.06
N ILE A 23 16.09 11.38 -24.49
CA ILE A 23 15.55 11.59 -25.84
C ILE A 23 16.65 11.43 -26.90
N GLU A 24 17.85 11.94 -26.65
CA GLU A 24 18.97 11.91 -27.61
C GLU A 24 19.67 10.55 -27.68
N ASN A 25 19.90 9.90 -26.53
CA ASN A 25 20.75 8.71 -26.42
C ASN A 25 20.02 7.45 -25.96
N GLY A 26 18.77 7.54 -25.52
CA GLY A 26 18.01 6.41 -24.96
C GLY A 26 18.44 6.01 -23.55
N ASN A 27 17.86 4.91 -23.04
CA ASN A 27 18.18 4.38 -21.71
C ASN A 27 19.56 3.70 -21.70
N THR A 28 20.59 4.48 -21.39
CA THR A 28 21.99 4.04 -21.34
C THR A 28 22.47 3.91 -19.89
N THR A 29 23.72 3.45 -19.72
CA THR A 29 24.33 3.32 -18.39
C THR A 29 24.57 4.68 -17.74
N VAL A 30 24.51 4.73 -16.41
CA VAL A 30 24.85 5.93 -15.63
C VAL A 30 26.30 6.36 -15.92
N TYR A 31 27.21 5.40 -16.16
CA TYR A 31 28.56 5.66 -16.63
C TYR A 31 28.61 6.51 -17.90
N GLN A 32 27.83 6.13 -18.91
CA GLN A 32 27.79 6.82 -20.21
C GLN A 32 27.23 8.24 -20.05
N TRP A 33 26.21 8.41 -19.21
CA TRP A 33 25.64 9.72 -18.90
C TRP A 33 26.64 10.62 -18.18
N ARG A 34 27.32 10.14 -17.14
CA ARG A 34 28.33 10.91 -16.40
C ARG A 34 29.52 11.31 -17.27
N THR A 35 29.93 10.43 -18.16
CA THR A 35 31.12 10.63 -19.02
C THR A 35 30.79 11.38 -20.33
N GLY A 36 29.56 11.88 -20.48
CA GLY A 36 29.16 12.67 -21.64
C GLY A 36 29.12 11.88 -22.96
N GLY A 37 28.72 10.60 -22.91
CA GLY A 37 28.51 9.78 -24.10
C GLY A 37 29.58 8.72 -24.39
N ARG A 38 30.57 8.52 -23.51
CA ARG A 38 31.52 7.41 -23.66
C ARG A 38 30.88 6.08 -23.26
N ILE A 39 30.82 5.16 -24.20
CA ILE A 39 30.30 3.80 -23.97
C ILE A 39 31.33 3.04 -23.10
N PRO A 40 30.90 2.39 -22.01
CA PRO A 40 31.82 1.58 -21.20
C PRO A 40 32.35 0.39 -22.00
N VAL A 41 33.64 0.10 -21.83
CA VAL A 41 34.36 -1.02 -22.46
C VAL A 41 33.97 -2.35 -21.79
N SER A 42 33.63 -2.33 -20.50
CA SER A 42 33.13 -3.48 -19.76
C SER A 42 32.09 -3.05 -18.71
N ILE A 43 31.06 -3.87 -18.49
CA ILE A 43 30.00 -3.62 -17.51
C ILE A 43 30.04 -4.73 -16.47
N GLU A 44 30.46 -4.40 -15.25
CA GLU A 44 30.44 -5.30 -14.11
C GLU A 44 29.10 -5.14 -13.38
N ARG A 45 28.09 -5.90 -13.80
CA ARG A 45 26.78 -5.93 -13.11
C ARG A 45 26.93 -6.68 -11.78
N LEU A 46 26.40 -6.10 -10.70
CA LEU A 46 26.35 -6.76 -9.40
C LEU A 46 25.57 -8.08 -9.54
N ALA A 47 26.26 -9.20 -9.32
CA ALA A 47 25.59 -10.49 -9.14
C ALA A 47 24.77 -10.41 -7.85
N LEU A 48 23.45 -10.54 -7.97
CA LEU A 48 22.57 -10.69 -6.82
C LEU A 48 22.88 -12.05 -6.21
N ASN A 49 23.78 -12.07 -5.23
CA ASN A 49 24.08 -13.27 -4.45
C ASN A 49 22.89 -13.53 -3.51
N PHE A 50 21.82 -14.10 -4.05
CA PHE A 50 20.73 -14.66 -3.28
C PHE A 50 21.28 -15.86 -2.51
N LYS A 51 21.80 -15.63 -1.31
CA LYS A 51 21.91 -16.69 -0.33
C LYS A 51 20.50 -16.98 0.16
N PHE A 52 19.76 -17.80 -0.59
CA PHE A 52 18.67 -18.53 0.01
C PHE A 52 19.33 -19.35 1.11
N ALA A 53 19.01 -19.03 2.37
CA ALA A 53 19.27 -19.98 3.43
C ALA A 53 18.52 -21.25 2.99
N GLU A 54 19.27 -22.28 2.60
CA GLU A 54 18.72 -23.62 2.46
C GLU A 54 17.87 -23.84 3.69
N THR A 55 16.58 -24.10 3.46
CA THR A 55 15.77 -24.83 4.41
C THR A 55 16.61 -26.03 4.77
N THR A 56 17.24 -26.00 5.95
CA THR A 56 17.88 -27.16 6.54
C THR A 56 16.85 -28.27 6.45
N GLU A 57 17.06 -29.19 5.52
CA GLU A 57 16.50 -30.52 5.58
C GLU A 57 16.90 -31.01 6.96
N VAL A 58 15.91 -31.08 7.86
CA VAL A 58 16.07 -31.75 9.13
C VAL A 58 16.27 -33.20 8.75
N THR A 59 17.53 -33.61 8.64
CA THR A 59 17.93 -35.00 8.55
C THR A 59 17.35 -35.69 9.77
N GLU A 60 16.40 -36.57 9.51
CA GLU A 60 15.98 -37.63 10.41
C GLU A 60 17.23 -38.31 10.97
N ASP A 61 17.46 -38.21 12.29
CA ASP A 61 18.06 -39.23 13.16
C ASP A 61 18.30 -38.69 14.60
N GLU A 62 17.22 -38.77 15.40
CA GLU A 62 17.14 -39.12 16.85
C GLU A 62 17.74 -38.21 17.97
N PRO A 63 17.25 -38.27 19.23
CA PRO A 63 16.30 -39.24 19.79
C PRO A 63 14.98 -38.69 20.33
N ASN A 64 13.98 -39.58 20.25
CA ASN A 64 12.65 -39.52 20.87
C ASN A 64 12.60 -38.82 22.24
N ILE A 65 11.92 -37.67 22.31
CA ILE A 65 11.35 -37.17 23.56
C ILE A 65 10.03 -37.93 23.76
N ILE A 66 10.10 -38.91 24.66
CA ILE A 66 9.01 -39.77 25.10
C ILE A 66 7.82 -38.91 25.55
N LEU A 67 6.74 -38.92 24.77
CA LEU A 67 5.41 -38.52 25.22
C LEU A 67 4.88 -39.60 26.16
N GLY A 68 5.26 -39.49 27.42
CA GLY A 68 4.71 -40.29 28.52
C GLY A 68 3.31 -39.82 28.87
N LEU A 69 2.31 -40.45 28.24
CA LEU A 69 1.04 -40.74 28.91
C LEU A 69 1.37 -41.72 30.04
N ASP A 70 1.22 -41.31 31.29
CA ASP A 70 0.73 -42.17 32.37
C ASP A 70 0.32 -41.33 33.59
N ASP A 71 -0.69 -41.88 34.26
CA ASP A 71 -1.53 -41.38 35.34
C ASP A 71 -0.81 -40.87 36.61
N ASP A 72 -1.54 -39.97 37.29
CA ASP A 72 -1.55 -39.73 38.74
C ASP A 72 -0.24 -39.29 39.43
N SER A 73 -0.03 -37.98 39.55
CA SER A 73 0.61 -37.39 40.75
C SER A 73 0.48 -35.86 40.78
N THR A 74 -0.13 -35.38 41.85
CA THR A 74 -0.28 -33.98 42.24
C THR A 74 1.08 -33.26 42.35
N MET A 75 1.31 -32.23 41.53
CA MET A 75 2.34 -31.22 41.77
C MET A 75 1.73 -29.83 41.56
N SER A 76 1.54 -29.17 42.70
CA SER A 76 1.13 -27.77 42.85
C SER A 76 2.12 -26.83 42.15
N ILE A 77 1.65 -26.09 41.16
CA ILE A 77 2.32 -24.89 40.64
C ILE A 77 1.60 -23.68 41.24
N GLU A 78 2.07 -23.26 42.42
CA GLU A 78 1.81 -21.93 42.95
C GLU A 78 2.51 -20.89 42.06
N GLY A 79 1.77 -19.85 41.65
CA GLY A 79 2.39 -18.63 41.13
C GLY A 79 1.85 -18.05 39.84
N ILE A 80 0.56 -18.21 39.50
CA ILE A 80 -0.14 -17.27 38.60
C ILE A 80 -1.51 -16.98 39.19
N GLU A 81 -1.65 -15.82 39.85
CA GLU A 81 -2.94 -15.29 40.29
C GLU A 81 -3.80 -14.96 39.06
N VAL A 82 -4.63 -15.91 38.64
CA VAL A 82 -5.74 -15.63 37.74
C VAL A 82 -6.86 -15.01 38.57
N LYS A 83 -6.97 -13.68 38.53
CA LYS A 83 -8.21 -13.00 38.94
C LYS A 83 -9.29 -13.31 37.91
N GLN A 84 -9.98 -14.43 38.10
CA GLN A 84 -11.26 -14.70 37.47
C GLN A 84 -12.27 -13.67 37.98
N THR A 85 -12.56 -12.65 37.19
CA THR A 85 -13.87 -11.98 37.27
C THR A 85 -14.78 -12.67 36.28
N ALA A 86 -15.60 -13.58 36.82
CA ALA A 86 -16.75 -14.13 36.14
C ALA A 86 -17.67 -13.00 35.66
N ASN A 87 -17.87 -12.92 34.35
CA ASN A 87 -19.09 -12.40 33.71
C ASN A 87 -19.11 -12.87 32.24
N GLN A 88 -19.61 -14.10 32.08
CA GLN A 88 -20.63 -14.48 31.11
C GLN A 88 -20.94 -13.48 29.96
N THR A 89 -20.23 -13.62 28.84
CA THR A 89 -20.81 -13.70 27.49
C THR A 89 -19.86 -14.52 26.62
N ASP A 90 -20.37 -15.50 25.88
CA ASP A 90 -19.66 -16.19 24.78
C ASP A 90 -19.40 -15.21 23.62
N ALA A 91 -18.64 -14.16 23.89
CA ALA A 91 -18.01 -13.34 22.89
C ALA A 91 -16.72 -14.06 22.53
N ILE A 92 -16.68 -14.65 21.35
CA ILE A 92 -15.45 -15.18 20.78
C ILE A 92 -14.48 -14.00 20.66
N ASP A 93 -13.45 -14.01 21.50
CA ASP A 93 -12.39 -13.01 21.51
C ASP A 93 -11.49 -13.26 20.30
N PHE A 94 -11.74 -12.53 19.21
CA PHE A 94 -11.06 -12.69 17.92
C PHE A 94 -9.80 -11.84 17.76
N ASP A 95 -9.38 -11.12 18.81
CA ASP A 95 -8.29 -10.15 18.72
C ASP A 95 -7.16 -10.48 19.68
N THR A 96 -6.47 -11.59 19.41
CA THR A 96 -5.17 -11.85 20.04
C THR A 96 -4.20 -12.39 18.99
N GLU A 97 -2.98 -11.87 19.04
CA GLU A 97 -1.85 -12.05 18.12
C GLU A 97 -1.77 -10.98 17.01
N ALA A 98 -0.90 -10.00 17.27
CA ALA A 98 -0.62 -8.84 16.45
C ALA A 98 -0.50 -9.17 14.96
N GLU A 99 -1.55 -8.83 14.20
CA GLU A 99 -1.51 -8.81 12.75
C GLU A 99 -0.42 -7.81 12.36
N ILE A 100 0.72 -8.29 11.83
CA ILE A 100 1.71 -7.39 11.25
C ILE A 100 0.99 -6.70 10.09
N ASP A 101 0.80 -5.39 10.24
CA ASP A 101 0.21 -4.57 9.20
C ASP A 101 1.11 -4.62 7.96
N CYS A 102 0.77 -5.52 7.04
CA CYS A 102 1.42 -5.65 5.74
C CYS A 102 1.31 -4.36 4.91
N SER A 103 0.44 -3.41 5.27
CA SER A 103 0.42 -2.09 4.65
C SER A 103 1.68 -1.27 4.97
N ALA A 104 2.35 -1.57 6.10
CA ALA A 104 3.57 -0.90 6.52
C ALA A 104 4.81 -1.31 5.70
N ILE A 105 4.76 -2.37 4.88
CA ILE A 105 5.86 -2.74 3.97
C ILE A 105 6.03 -1.70 2.86
N ASP A 106 4.97 -0.95 2.54
CA ASP A 106 5.00 0.18 1.61
C ASP A 106 5.47 1.49 2.27
N THR A 107 5.82 1.49 3.57
CA THR A 107 6.58 2.62 4.12
C THR A 107 7.95 2.61 3.48
N VAL A 108 8.05 3.44 2.45
CA VAL A 108 9.30 3.91 1.87
C VAL A 108 10.20 4.17 3.06
N PRO A 109 11.34 3.47 3.23
CA PRO A 109 12.31 3.95 4.19
C PRO A 109 12.61 5.38 3.71
N GLU A 110 12.32 6.33 4.59
CA GLU A 110 12.60 7.75 4.44
C GLU A 110 14.12 7.88 4.29
N LEU A 111 14.58 7.55 3.09
CA LEU A 111 15.96 7.57 2.62
C LEU A 111 16.08 8.66 1.55
N LEU A 112 15.29 9.72 1.70
CA LEU A 112 15.86 11.02 1.43
C LEU A 112 16.89 11.20 2.54
N ASP A 113 18.16 11.08 2.18
CA ASP A 113 19.28 11.40 3.06
C ASP A 113 18.94 12.69 3.83
N PRO A 114 18.95 12.71 5.17
CA PRO A 114 18.54 13.90 5.94
C PRO A 114 19.38 15.15 5.60
N ALA A 115 20.55 14.96 4.96
CA ALA A 115 21.36 16.03 4.39
C ALA A 115 20.69 16.79 3.22
N LEU A 116 19.76 16.16 2.49
CA LEU A 116 19.04 16.80 1.36
C LEU A 116 17.78 17.56 1.81
N SER A 117 17.27 17.29 3.01
CA SER A 117 16.13 18.03 3.59
C SER A 117 16.56 19.36 4.24
N SER A 118 17.85 19.47 4.62
CA SER A 118 18.42 20.66 5.25
C SER A 118 18.64 21.85 4.31
N ASN A 119 18.66 21.62 3.00
CA ASN A 119 18.89 22.68 2.02
C ASN A 119 17.53 23.18 1.56
N GLY A 120 17.20 24.40 1.99
CA GLY A 120 15.85 24.97 2.01
C GLY A 120 15.00 24.69 0.77
N ASN A 121 13.67 24.70 1.00
CA ASN A 121 12.53 24.32 0.15
C ASN A 121 12.46 24.87 -1.30
N HIS A 122 13.57 25.32 -1.90
CA HIS A 122 13.66 25.68 -3.31
C HIS A 122 13.80 24.41 -4.18
N PRO A 123 12.83 24.12 -5.07
CA PRO A 123 12.83 22.91 -5.89
C PRO A 123 14.04 22.80 -6.83
N ASN A 124 14.66 23.92 -7.20
CA ASN A 124 15.87 23.91 -8.04
C ASN A 124 17.12 23.44 -7.27
N LEU A 125 17.21 23.73 -5.96
CA LEU A 125 18.33 23.30 -5.13
C LEU A 125 18.30 21.79 -4.90
N LEU A 126 17.11 21.21 -4.73
CA LEU A 126 16.91 19.77 -4.61
C LEU A 126 17.36 19.04 -5.89
N VAL A 127 16.96 19.52 -7.06
CA VAL A 127 17.36 18.93 -8.35
C VAL A 127 18.88 19.00 -8.54
N HIS A 128 19.51 20.11 -8.16
CA HIS A 128 20.97 20.26 -8.23
C HIS A 128 21.68 19.28 -7.30
N ALA A 129 21.21 19.16 -6.06
CA ALA A 129 21.79 18.24 -5.08
C ALA A 129 21.59 16.77 -5.46
N LEU A 130 20.44 16.40 -6.04
CA LEU A 130 20.19 15.07 -6.59
C LEU A 130 21.10 14.77 -7.80
N ARG A 131 21.32 15.78 -8.66
CA ARG A 131 22.26 15.66 -9.79
C ARG A 131 23.69 15.44 -9.29
N GLU A 132 24.13 16.22 -8.31
CA GLU A 132 25.45 16.03 -7.70
C GLU A 132 25.57 14.66 -7.03
N ALA A 133 24.55 14.20 -6.31
CA ALA A 133 24.53 12.86 -5.72
C ALA A 133 24.59 11.75 -6.79
N ALA A 134 23.88 11.93 -7.92
CA ALA A 134 23.93 11.01 -9.04
C ALA A 134 25.31 10.98 -9.74
N LEU A 135 26.00 12.12 -9.79
CA LEU A 135 27.34 12.24 -10.38
C LEU A 135 28.44 11.72 -9.44
N ASN A 136 28.30 11.96 -8.13
CA ASN A 136 29.29 11.63 -7.10
C ASN A 136 29.08 10.22 -6.50
N GLY A 137 27.97 9.54 -6.83
CA GLY A 137 27.60 8.23 -6.27
C GLY A 137 28.53 7.06 -6.65
N SER A 138 29.61 7.30 -7.38
CA SER A 138 30.66 6.32 -7.62
C SER A 138 32.01 6.90 -7.19
N ASN A 139 32.71 6.21 -6.29
CA ASN A 139 34.09 6.52 -5.91
C ASN A 139 35.11 5.99 -6.94
N HIS A 140 34.67 5.66 -8.16
CA HIS A 140 35.52 5.03 -9.18
C HIS A 140 36.06 6.06 -10.18
N PRO A 141 37.33 5.91 -10.62
CA PRO A 141 37.92 6.82 -11.60
C PRO A 141 37.10 6.83 -12.90
N ILE A 142 36.82 8.02 -13.42
CA ILE A 142 36.06 8.23 -14.66
C ILE A 142 36.82 7.71 -15.91
N ASP A 143 38.11 7.42 -15.78
CA ASP A 143 39.01 7.08 -16.91
C ASP A 143 39.24 5.57 -17.10
N ASP A 144 38.70 4.71 -16.23
CA ASP A 144 38.99 3.27 -16.28
C ASP A 144 38.20 2.54 -17.38
N GLY A 145 37.21 3.17 -18.00
CA GLY A 145 36.41 2.56 -19.07
C GLY A 145 35.46 1.45 -18.62
N ILE A 146 35.38 1.17 -17.32
CA ILE A 146 34.60 0.05 -16.75
C ILE A 146 33.45 0.64 -15.91
N ALA A 147 32.22 0.26 -16.24
CA ALA A 147 31.05 0.61 -15.44
C ALA A 147 30.90 -0.39 -14.28
N ARG A 148 31.03 0.09 -13.03
CA ARG A 148 30.97 -0.72 -11.80
C ARG A 148 29.85 -0.26 -10.86
N GLY A 149 29.20 -1.21 -10.18
CA GLY A 149 28.21 -0.90 -9.14
C GLY A 149 27.05 -0.06 -9.67
N ASN A 150 26.84 1.14 -9.11
CA ASN A 150 25.78 2.07 -9.53
C ASN A 150 25.96 2.58 -10.96
N ASP A 151 27.20 2.63 -11.46
CA ASP A 151 27.49 3.10 -12.82
C ASP A 151 27.14 2.05 -13.89
N ALA A 152 27.10 0.77 -13.49
CA ALA A 152 26.71 -0.34 -14.34
C ALA A 152 25.19 -0.40 -14.57
N LEU A 153 24.41 0.28 -13.71
CA LEU A 153 22.96 0.38 -13.84
C LEU A 153 22.59 1.33 -14.98
N THR A 154 21.44 1.09 -15.59
CA THR A 154 20.86 2.06 -16.52
C THR A 154 20.31 3.28 -15.79
N LEU A 155 20.11 4.38 -16.52
CA LEU A 155 19.60 5.64 -15.95
C LEU A 155 18.25 5.49 -15.24
N LEU A 156 17.38 4.61 -15.74
CA LEU A 156 16.09 4.35 -15.10
C LEU A 156 16.17 3.27 -14.00
N GLU A 157 17.26 2.52 -13.91
CA GLU A 157 17.46 1.50 -12.88
C GLU A 157 18.17 2.04 -11.63
N ASN A 158 19.01 3.07 -11.78
CA ASN A 158 19.64 3.73 -10.65
C ASN A 158 18.61 4.64 -9.95
N ARG A 159 18.44 4.44 -8.64
CA ARG A 159 17.47 5.16 -7.82
C ARG A 159 17.69 6.67 -7.86
N ALA A 160 18.95 7.13 -7.83
CA ALA A 160 19.26 8.56 -7.82
C ALA A 160 18.85 9.24 -9.14
N THR A 161 19.19 8.65 -10.28
CA THR A 161 18.85 9.18 -11.61
C THR A 161 17.37 9.00 -11.94
N TYR A 162 16.74 7.94 -11.44
CA TYR A 162 15.29 7.75 -11.50
C TYR A 162 14.55 8.85 -10.72
N THR A 163 14.93 9.12 -9.47
CA THR A 163 14.34 10.21 -8.67
C THR A 163 14.54 11.55 -9.36
N LEU A 164 15.73 11.82 -9.90
CA LEU A 164 15.99 13.01 -10.72
C LEU A 164 15.03 13.10 -11.91
N PHE A 165 14.89 12.03 -12.70
CA PHE A 165 13.94 11.95 -13.81
C PHE A 165 12.49 12.26 -13.40
N ILE A 166 12.02 11.69 -12.28
CA ILE A 166 10.68 11.95 -11.75
C ILE A 166 10.51 13.43 -11.36
N HIS A 167 11.50 14.04 -10.70
CA HIS A 167 11.47 15.47 -10.38
C HIS A 167 11.46 16.34 -11.65
N GLU A 168 12.24 15.98 -12.68
CA GLU A 168 12.25 16.67 -13.97
C GLU A 168 10.87 16.60 -14.65
N LEU A 169 10.22 15.43 -14.61
CA LEU A 169 8.85 15.26 -15.11
C LEU A 169 7.83 16.09 -14.32
N HIS A 170 7.94 16.13 -12.98
CA HIS A 170 7.02 16.93 -12.15
C HIS A 170 7.18 18.42 -12.42
N ARG A 171 8.41 18.86 -12.66
CA ARG A 171 8.70 20.23 -13.08
C ARG A 171 8.06 20.54 -14.44
N LEU A 172 8.18 19.65 -15.41
CA LEU A 172 7.53 19.81 -16.72
C LEU A 172 6.00 19.85 -16.58
N GLN A 173 5.42 18.95 -15.78
CA GLN A 173 3.98 18.92 -15.52
C GLN A 173 3.49 20.21 -14.86
N SER A 174 4.21 20.68 -13.84
CA SER A 174 3.89 21.92 -13.13
C SER A 174 3.99 23.13 -14.06
N PHE A 175 5.03 23.18 -14.90
CA PHE A 175 5.20 24.21 -15.92
C PHE A 175 4.01 24.22 -16.91
N LEU A 176 3.61 23.06 -17.43
CA LEU A 176 2.48 22.96 -18.36
C LEU A 176 1.15 23.35 -17.70
N LYS A 177 0.93 22.96 -16.44
CA LYS A 177 -0.27 23.36 -15.67
C LYS A 177 -0.31 24.87 -15.43
N GLN A 178 0.82 25.45 -15.01
CA GLN A 178 0.95 26.89 -14.83
C GLN A 178 0.70 27.63 -16.15
N ARG A 179 1.30 27.15 -17.25
CA ARG A 179 1.14 27.73 -18.58
C ARG A 179 -0.31 27.71 -19.06
N LEU A 180 -1.02 26.62 -18.80
CA LEU A 180 -2.44 26.48 -19.12
C LEU A 180 -3.29 27.45 -18.29
N ASN A 181 -2.98 27.61 -16.99
CA ASN A 181 -3.67 28.56 -16.13
C ASN A 181 -3.44 30.01 -16.56
N GLU A 182 -2.21 30.36 -16.94
CA GLU A 182 -1.87 31.69 -17.47
C GLU A 182 -2.65 32.02 -18.76
N TYR A 183 -2.89 31.03 -19.62
CA TYR A 183 -3.71 31.17 -20.82
C TYR A 183 -5.19 31.47 -20.51
N HIS A 184 -5.70 30.99 -19.38
CA HIS A 184 -7.08 31.23 -18.96
C HIS A 184 -7.29 32.57 -18.23
N VAL A 185 -6.22 33.18 -17.73
CA VAL A 185 -6.28 34.40 -16.88
C VAL A 185 -6.04 35.68 -17.70
N ASP A 186 -5.88 35.59 -19.02
CA ASP A 186 -5.72 36.67 -20.02
C ASP A 186 -5.99 38.11 -19.54
N GLU A 187 -4.95 38.79 -19.02
CA GLU A 187 -4.91 40.27 -18.98
C GLU A 187 -3.52 40.90 -18.71
N THR A 188 -2.41 40.18 -18.91
CA THR A 188 -1.08 40.77 -18.66
C THR A 188 -0.33 41.02 -19.95
N ILE A 189 -0.19 42.29 -20.33
CA ILE A 189 0.72 42.82 -21.38
C ILE A 189 2.14 42.24 -21.26
N LEU A 190 2.53 41.80 -20.07
CA LEU A 190 3.78 41.09 -19.79
C LEU A 190 3.86 39.73 -20.49
N MET A 191 2.76 38.98 -20.60
CA MET A 191 2.75 37.65 -21.19
C MET A 191 2.91 37.70 -22.71
N THR A 192 2.28 38.68 -23.35
CA THR A 192 2.48 38.94 -24.78
C THR A 192 3.92 39.38 -25.06
N PHE A 193 4.54 40.17 -24.18
CA PHE A 193 5.95 40.55 -24.29
C PHE A 193 6.92 39.36 -24.11
N ILE A 194 6.67 38.47 -23.14
CA ILE A 194 7.49 37.26 -22.95
C ILE A 194 7.35 36.31 -24.16
N MET A 195 6.14 36.15 -24.72
CA MET A 195 5.94 35.31 -25.91
C MET A 195 6.57 35.91 -27.16
N GLN A 196 6.55 37.24 -27.36
CA GLN A 196 7.24 37.86 -28.49
C GLN A 196 8.76 37.63 -28.48
N ASN A 197 9.35 37.51 -27.29
CA ASN A 197 10.78 37.17 -27.12
C ASN A 197 11.06 35.66 -27.15
N ALA A 198 10.03 34.80 -27.18
CA ALA A 198 10.20 33.36 -27.24
C ALA A 198 10.51 32.88 -28.68
N PRO A 199 11.18 31.73 -28.86
CA PRO A 199 11.38 31.12 -30.17
C PRO A 199 10.06 30.91 -30.95
N ALA A 200 10.12 31.01 -32.27
CA ALA A 200 8.95 30.87 -33.15
C ALA A 200 8.22 29.51 -33.02
N SER A 201 8.91 28.48 -32.53
CA SER A 201 8.31 27.17 -32.19
C SER A 201 7.39 27.24 -30.98
N ILE A 202 7.68 28.10 -30.00
CA ILE A 202 6.90 28.27 -28.76
C ILE A 202 5.74 29.26 -28.99
N GLN A 203 5.93 30.25 -29.86
CA GLN A 203 4.89 31.22 -30.20
C GLN A 203 3.67 30.61 -30.90
N LYS A 204 3.82 29.46 -31.55
CA LYS A 204 2.75 28.76 -32.30
C LYS A 204 1.96 27.76 -31.47
N ILE A 205 2.31 27.57 -30.19
CA ILE A 205 1.68 26.56 -29.33
C ILE A 205 0.32 27.08 -28.88
N ASN A 206 -0.74 26.31 -29.15
CA ASN A 206 -2.10 26.63 -28.73
C ASN A 206 -2.45 25.98 -27.39
N GLU A 207 -3.57 26.41 -26.78
CA GLU A 207 -4.12 25.80 -25.56
C GLU A 207 -4.39 24.29 -25.73
N ASN A 208 -4.88 23.88 -26.90
CA ASN A 208 -5.14 22.48 -27.21
C ASN A 208 -3.84 21.65 -27.22
N ASP A 209 -2.73 22.23 -27.70
CA ASP A 209 -1.42 21.56 -27.71
C ASP A 209 -0.86 21.43 -26.29
N LEU A 210 -1.06 22.43 -25.42
CA LEU A 210 -0.70 22.33 -24.01
C LEU A 210 -1.48 21.21 -23.30
N LYS A 211 -2.77 21.06 -23.62
CA LYS A 211 -3.60 19.96 -23.08
C LYS A 211 -3.14 18.59 -23.58
N THR A 212 -2.70 18.45 -24.84
CA THR A 212 -2.17 17.18 -25.33
C THR A 212 -0.82 16.86 -24.71
N TYR A 213 0.08 17.84 -24.56
CA TYR A 213 1.36 17.65 -23.87
C TYR A 213 1.16 17.25 -22.41
N LEU A 214 0.24 17.87 -21.70
CA LEU A 214 -0.07 17.53 -20.31
C LEU A 214 -0.60 16.09 -20.21
N LYS A 215 -1.51 15.67 -21.09
CA LYS A 215 -1.99 14.29 -21.16
C LYS A 215 -0.86 13.28 -21.43
N ASN A 216 0.09 13.63 -22.30
CA ASN A 216 1.23 12.76 -22.59
C ASN A 216 2.13 12.61 -21.36
N VAL A 217 2.42 13.71 -20.66
CA VAL A 217 3.21 13.70 -19.42
C VAL A 217 2.49 12.89 -18.33
N ASP A 218 1.17 13.05 -18.19
CA ASP A 218 0.37 12.28 -17.23
C ASP A 218 0.33 10.78 -17.56
N SER A 219 0.26 10.42 -18.85
CA SER A 219 0.37 9.02 -19.31
C SER A 219 1.73 8.42 -18.96
N ILE A 220 2.82 9.18 -19.19
CA ILE A 220 4.17 8.77 -18.79
C ILE A 220 4.24 8.60 -17.27
N PHE A 221 3.67 9.52 -16.50
CA PHE A 221 3.59 9.41 -15.04
C PHE A 221 2.85 8.15 -14.59
N GLN A 222 1.72 7.81 -15.22
CA GLN A 222 1.00 6.57 -14.90
C GLN A 222 1.81 5.32 -15.26
N SER A 223 2.58 5.37 -16.35
CA SER A 223 3.42 4.25 -16.78
C SER A 223 4.63 4.02 -15.86
N ILE A 224 5.18 5.09 -15.28
CA ILE A 224 6.41 5.02 -14.48
C ILE A 224 6.14 5.00 -12.98
N SER A 225 5.01 5.55 -12.52
CA SER A 225 4.56 5.51 -11.12
C SER A 225 3.99 4.13 -10.73
N LEU A 226 4.59 3.07 -11.24
CA LEU A 226 4.34 1.75 -10.73
C LEU A 226 5.04 1.67 -9.38
N ARG A 227 4.26 1.61 -8.29
CA ARG A 227 4.70 1.18 -6.95
C ARG A 227 5.58 -0.09 -7.02
N GLN A 228 5.42 -0.87 -8.08
CA GLN A 228 6.24 -2.02 -8.43
C GLN A 228 7.71 -1.66 -8.65
N LEU A 229 8.06 -0.53 -9.30
CA LEU A 229 9.45 -0.12 -9.50
C LEU A 229 10.15 0.21 -8.18
N ASP A 230 9.49 0.92 -7.27
CA ASP A 230 10.06 1.19 -5.94
C ASP A 230 10.26 -0.10 -5.13
N ARG A 231 9.32 -1.05 -5.24
CA ARG A 231 9.47 -2.38 -4.63
C ARG A 231 10.61 -3.17 -5.28
N LEU A 232 10.78 -3.07 -6.60
CA LEU A 232 11.87 -3.72 -7.34
C LEU A 232 13.23 -3.12 -6.96
N PHE A 233 13.34 -1.80 -6.82
CA PHE A 233 14.54 -1.15 -6.27
C PHE A 233 14.80 -1.63 -4.84
N SER A 234 13.76 -1.66 -3.99
CA SER A 234 13.90 -2.10 -2.60
C SER A 234 14.30 -3.58 -2.46
N MET A 235 13.80 -4.44 -3.36
CA MET A 235 14.15 -5.86 -3.48
C MET A 235 15.62 -6.05 -3.91
N ARG A 236 16.10 -5.21 -4.82
CA ARG A 236 17.50 -5.23 -5.24
C ARG A 236 18.43 -4.68 -4.17
N ASP A 237 18.08 -3.55 -3.57
CA ASP A 237 18.95 -2.80 -2.68
C ASP A 237 19.02 -3.44 -1.27
N SER A 238 17.99 -4.20 -0.85
CA SER A 238 17.97 -4.83 0.48
C SER A 238 17.27 -6.19 0.53
N TYR A 239 18.00 -7.23 0.97
CA TYR A 239 17.44 -8.57 1.22
C TYR A 239 16.39 -8.57 2.33
N LYS A 240 16.55 -7.71 3.35
CA LYS A 240 15.58 -7.55 4.45
C LYS A 240 14.19 -7.12 3.96
N PHE A 241 14.11 -6.44 2.82
CA PHE A 241 12.83 -6.12 2.21
C PHE A 241 12.17 -7.37 1.64
N VAL A 242 12.95 -8.26 1.02
CA VAL A 242 12.46 -9.56 0.53
C VAL A 242 11.99 -10.45 1.67
N ASP A 243 12.73 -10.51 2.78
CA ASP A 243 12.33 -11.30 3.96
C ASP A 243 11.02 -10.77 4.57
N ARG A 244 10.87 -9.45 4.68
CA ARG A 244 9.60 -8.83 5.13
C ARG A 244 8.44 -9.17 4.18
N LEU A 245 8.70 -9.21 2.88
CA LEU A 245 7.73 -9.53 1.86
C LEU A 245 7.30 -11.01 1.95
N ILE A 246 8.26 -11.92 2.16
CA ILE A 246 8.01 -13.35 2.41
C ILE A 246 7.16 -13.54 3.67
N ASN A 247 7.53 -12.90 4.78
CA ASN A 247 6.77 -12.99 6.04
C ASN A 247 5.33 -12.48 5.87
N CYS A 248 5.13 -11.39 5.14
CA CYS A 248 3.78 -10.91 4.84
C CYS A 248 2.98 -11.90 3.99
N PHE A 249 3.59 -12.56 3.00
CA PHE A 249 2.89 -13.60 2.24
C PHE A 249 2.52 -14.79 3.11
N GLN A 250 3.42 -15.22 4.00
CA GLN A 250 3.15 -16.31 4.95
C GLN A 250 1.99 -15.95 5.88
N GLN A 251 1.96 -14.73 6.41
CA GLN A 251 0.86 -14.26 7.26
C GLN A 251 -0.45 -14.14 6.52
N LYS A 252 -0.44 -13.63 5.28
CA LYS A 252 -1.65 -13.61 4.44
C LYS A 252 -2.18 -15.01 4.17
N LYS A 253 -1.29 -15.98 3.94
CA LYS A 253 -1.69 -17.39 3.80
C LYS A 253 -2.36 -17.90 5.07
N LEU A 254 -1.75 -17.67 6.23
CA LEU A 254 -2.32 -18.08 7.54
C LEU A 254 -3.67 -17.39 7.80
N SER A 255 -3.80 -16.10 7.48
CA SER A 255 -5.05 -15.35 7.61
C SER A 255 -6.14 -15.92 6.69
N ILE A 256 -5.82 -16.28 5.46
CA ILE A 256 -6.75 -16.94 4.53
C ILE A 256 -7.21 -18.30 5.10
N GLU A 257 -6.29 -19.12 5.61
CA GLU A 257 -6.62 -20.42 6.20
C GLU A 257 -7.53 -20.26 7.42
N ARG A 258 -7.21 -19.31 8.32
CA ARG A 258 -8.05 -18.97 9.49
C ARG A 258 -9.45 -18.53 9.06
N ASN A 259 -9.55 -17.61 8.11
CA ASN A 259 -10.83 -17.09 7.63
C ASN A 259 -11.67 -18.19 6.97
N CYS A 260 -11.05 -19.16 6.29
CA CYS A 260 -11.75 -20.30 5.72
C CYS A 260 -12.33 -21.23 6.80
N LEU A 261 -11.59 -21.48 7.89
CA LEU A 261 -12.10 -22.23 9.05
C LEU A 261 -13.26 -21.48 9.72
N GLN A 262 -13.10 -20.17 9.94
CA GLN A 262 -14.16 -19.33 10.51
C GLN A 262 -15.42 -19.33 9.67
N GLN A 263 -15.30 -19.30 8.34
CA GLN A 263 -16.46 -19.39 7.44
C GLN A 263 -17.23 -20.69 7.67
N LYS A 264 -16.54 -21.82 7.78
CA LYS A 264 -17.18 -23.13 8.01
C LYS A 264 -17.89 -23.19 9.37
N GLU A 265 -17.24 -22.68 10.42
CA GLU A 265 -17.85 -22.62 11.76
C GLU A 265 -19.10 -21.75 11.79
N LEU A 266 -19.09 -20.62 11.08
CA LEU A 266 -20.25 -19.75 10.95
C LEU A 266 -21.37 -20.40 10.15
N GLU A 267 -21.06 -21.13 9.08
CA GLU A 267 -22.04 -21.91 8.30
C GLU A 267 -22.70 -22.99 9.17
N GLU A 268 -21.93 -23.72 9.98
CA GLU A 268 -22.45 -24.72 10.91
C GLU A 268 -23.35 -24.07 11.98
N LYS A 269 -22.89 -22.98 12.61
CA LYS A 269 -23.66 -22.24 13.63
C LYS A 269 -24.93 -21.63 13.07
N ALA A 270 -24.90 -21.14 11.83
CA ALA A 270 -26.09 -20.64 11.15
C ALA A 270 -27.11 -21.76 10.91
N SER A 271 -26.63 -22.95 10.51
CA SER A 271 -27.51 -24.11 10.30
C SER A 271 -28.14 -24.61 11.60
N SER A 272 -27.40 -24.68 12.70
CA SER A 272 -27.93 -25.10 14.01
C SER A 272 -28.93 -24.08 14.55
N SER A 273 -28.63 -22.78 14.48
CA SER A 273 -29.55 -21.71 14.87
C SER A 273 -30.85 -21.74 14.06
N LEU A 274 -30.79 -22.05 12.76
CA LEU A 274 -31.98 -22.21 11.92
C LEU A 274 -32.84 -23.40 12.38
N THR A 275 -32.21 -24.53 12.73
CA THR A 275 -32.96 -25.70 13.24
C THR A 275 -33.60 -25.42 14.59
N GLU A 276 -32.92 -24.70 15.49
CA GLU A 276 -33.48 -24.28 16.77
C GLU A 276 -34.66 -23.32 16.58
N GLU A 277 -34.54 -22.36 15.65
CA GLU A 277 -35.62 -21.44 15.31
C GLU A 277 -36.86 -22.20 14.79
N GLN A 278 -36.67 -23.21 13.94
CA GLN A 278 -37.77 -24.06 13.46
C GLN A 278 -38.46 -24.80 14.62
N GLN A 279 -37.69 -25.43 15.52
CA GLN A 279 -38.24 -26.13 16.68
C GLN A 279 -38.99 -25.17 17.62
N LEU A 280 -38.47 -23.97 17.83
CA LEU A 280 -39.12 -22.96 18.67
C LEU A 280 -40.41 -22.44 18.02
N LYS A 281 -40.44 -22.24 16.69
CA LYS A 281 -41.65 -21.87 15.94
C LYS A 281 -42.74 -22.95 16.06
N GLU A 282 -42.38 -24.22 15.96
CA GLU A 282 -43.32 -25.34 16.13
C GLU A 282 -43.91 -25.37 17.55
N LYS A 283 -43.06 -25.27 18.58
CA LYS A 283 -43.49 -25.20 19.99
C LYS A 283 -44.40 -24.01 20.25
N LEU A 284 -44.07 -22.84 19.69
CA LEU A 284 -44.89 -21.63 19.80
C LEU A 284 -46.26 -21.83 19.16
N THR A 285 -46.32 -22.44 17.97
CA THR A 285 -47.58 -22.75 17.28
C THR A 285 -48.47 -23.69 18.10
N LEU A 286 -47.86 -24.72 18.71
CA LEU A 286 -48.57 -25.63 19.61
C LEU A 286 -49.11 -24.91 20.86
N LEU A 287 -48.30 -24.04 21.48
CA LEU A 287 -48.70 -23.25 22.64
C LEU A 287 -49.88 -22.31 22.32
N ILE A 288 -49.85 -21.65 21.14
CA ILE A 288 -50.97 -20.82 20.66
C ILE A 288 -52.24 -21.65 20.51
N SER A 289 -52.13 -22.87 19.94
CA SER A 289 -53.28 -23.77 19.78
C SER A 289 -53.88 -24.20 21.13
N TYR A 290 -53.03 -24.55 22.11
CA TYR A 290 -53.46 -24.94 23.45
C TYR A 290 -54.12 -23.78 24.19
N THR A 291 -53.55 -22.57 24.07
CA THR A 291 -54.10 -21.35 24.67
C THR A 291 -55.48 -21.03 24.09
N LYS A 292 -55.67 -21.22 22.77
CA LYS A 292 -56.97 -21.07 22.10
C LYS A 292 -58.00 -22.09 22.61
N GLN A 293 -57.60 -23.36 22.77
CA GLN A 293 -58.48 -24.39 23.34
C GLN A 293 -58.84 -24.10 24.80
N LEU A 294 -57.87 -23.73 25.62
CA LEU A 294 -58.08 -23.38 27.03
C LEU A 294 -59.03 -22.18 27.15
N LYS A 295 -58.85 -21.15 26.31
CA LYS A 295 -59.77 -20.01 26.23
C LYS A 295 -61.19 -20.47 25.94
N GLU A 296 -61.39 -21.38 24.99
CA GLU A 296 -62.71 -21.92 24.65
C GLU A 296 -63.32 -22.71 25.82
N GLN A 297 -62.53 -23.55 26.50
CA GLN A 297 -62.98 -24.32 27.66
C GLN A 297 -63.37 -23.41 28.83
N VAL A 298 -62.55 -22.42 29.17
CA VAL A 298 -62.82 -21.46 30.23
C VAL A 298 -64.07 -20.63 29.89
N ALA A 299 -64.23 -20.19 28.63
CA ALA A 299 -65.43 -19.47 28.21
C ALA A 299 -66.71 -20.33 28.35
N LYS A 300 -66.65 -21.62 28.00
CA LYS A 300 -67.75 -22.59 28.19
C LYS A 300 -68.09 -22.76 29.67
N GLU A 301 -67.08 -22.95 30.53
CA GLU A 301 -67.29 -23.13 31.97
C GLU A 301 -67.93 -21.90 32.63
N ILE A 302 -67.47 -20.70 32.30
CA ILE A 302 -68.05 -19.45 32.84
C ILE A 302 -69.49 -19.28 32.33
N SER A 303 -69.76 -19.60 31.07
CA SER A 303 -71.11 -19.55 30.48
C SER A 303 -72.11 -20.45 31.21
N LEU A 304 -71.71 -21.69 31.51
CA LEU A 304 -72.53 -22.68 32.21
C LEU A 304 -72.75 -22.34 33.69
N LYS A 305 -71.69 -21.94 34.41
CA LYS A 305 -71.75 -21.75 35.88
C LYS A 305 -72.24 -20.36 36.30
N LYS A 306 -71.91 -19.29 35.56
CA LYS A 306 -72.17 -17.91 35.99
C LYS A 306 -73.16 -17.13 35.13
N CYS A 307 -73.35 -17.49 33.85
CA CYS A 307 -74.09 -16.64 32.91
C CYS A 307 -75.28 -17.30 32.20
N GLN A 308 -75.86 -18.38 32.77
CA GLN A 308 -77.12 -18.98 32.32
C GLN A 308 -77.14 -19.22 30.78
N ASN A 309 -76.11 -19.86 30.24
CA ASN A 309 -75.98 -20.23 28.82
C ASN A 309 -75.84 -19.07 27.81
N ARG A 310 -75.47 -17.85 28.24
CA ARG A 310 -75.11 -16.76 27.31
C ARG A 310 -73.67 -16.92 26.79
N ARG A 311 -73.42 -16.57 25.51
CA ARG A 311 -72.08 -16.60 24.92
C ARG A 311 -71.18 -15.55 25.57
N ILE A 312 -69.98 -15.95 25.97
CA ILE A 312 -68.96 -15.08 26.57
C ILE A 312 -67.72 -15.12 25.70
N ASN A 313 -67.20 -13.95 25.32
CA ASN A 313 -65.92 -13.83 24.64
C ASN A 313 -64.90 -13.23 25.62
N ILE A 314 -63.83 -13.96 25.90
CA ILE A 314 -62.73 -13.48 26.75
C ILE A 314 -61.87 -12.53 25.92
N MET A 315 -61.71 -11.28 26.37
CA MET A 315 -60.92 -10.24 25.70
C MET A 315 -59.60 -9.99 26.44
N GLY A 316 -58.50 -9.77 25.71
CA GLY A 316 -57.16 -9.49 26.24
C GLY A 316 -56.06 -9.77 25.20
N GLU A 317 -54.78 -9.73 25.63
CA GLU A 317 -53.59 -10.00 24.78
C GLU A 317 -53.61 -11.40 24.12
N ILE A 318 -54.39 -12.33 24.68
CA ILE A 318 -54.60 -13.66 24.09
C ILE A 318 -55.28 -13.59 22.70
N ASN A 319 -55.96 -12.48 22.38
CA ASN A 319 -56.58 -12.27 21.07
C ASN A 319 -55.62 -11.77 19.99
N THR A 320 -54.44 -11.30 20.41
CA THR A 320 -53.39 -10.81 19.51
C THR A 320 -52.33 -11.88 19.21
N LEU A 321 -52.49 -13.11 19.73
CA LEU A 321 -51.58 -14.26 19.61
C LEU A 321 -51.92 -15.26 18.49
#